data_AF-A0A3L7E494-F1
#
_entry.id   AF-A0A3L7E494-F1
#
_cell.length_a   1.000
_cell.length_b   1.000
_cell.length_c   1.000
_cell.angle_alpha   90.00
_cell.angle_beta   90.00
_cell.angle_gamma   90.00
#
_symmetry.space_group_name_H-M   'P 1'
#
loop_
_entity.id
_entity.type
_entity.pdbx_description
1 polymer ?
#
loop_
_entity_poly.entity_id
_entity_poly.type
_entity_poly.pdbx_seq_one_letter_code
_entity_poly.pdbx_strand_id
1 'polypeptide(L)'
;MEGYATGVNIVNTADETQVIKFRFRRATDSMDALDFNVVLSPYDMYTGFISMSGDDITWTSNDNSCTAPAYNVGDNKFAMPDIYREDAETGYIEIISMGSVDETTGSQALAVAAKHDSTGMPADCDAVRDNFFAGGVSNSKKGVVSSSATVGPNIAVEGAPLATTNYVASSDSLKVSFFIKSDATGTEFGDNAVHIEGFLDTPSITNQQTGIFSNDLQGFDYPDLNGGAPTNPASRGKFNALREALAASKLVNDWSANVAGDFSVDTDWVVTYPGQYVQLDLAAYIPMTIYGAGNEDLCLRAGETADPELGEVPNCDFRDIPVTASITVYDREEQEVTVEEGELVVSPSPPVITPKITLDNEVNVIQWGGAPVLNAPVAITGLDVPAGASFGWASLVGSPSANNDRLCDWDLAALAQLEDDPEANVDPYVCVEDPAPVGDVVFTNTAPAVGFVAWQRNFGANPDANYGRIVEHSRSQPAS
;
A
#
# COMPACT_ATOMS: atom_id res chain seq x y z
N MET A 1 -11.35 14.25 -0.68
CA MET A 1 -10.94 13.89 -2.06
C MET A 1 -11.58 14.76 -3.15
N GLU A 2 -12.72 15.44 -2.92
CA GLU A 2 -13.30 16.35 -3.91
C GLU A 2 -12.28 17.43 -4.35
N GLY A 3 -12.11 17.59 -5.66
CA GLY A 3 -11.12 18.52 -6.24
C GLY A 3 -9.66 18.06 -6.11
N TYR A 4 -9.39 16.81 -5.75
CA TYR A 4 -8.05 16.21 -5.77
C TYR A 4 -7.95 15.06 -6.78
N ALA A 5 -6.77 14.92 -7.39
CA ALA A 5 -6.42 13.78 -8.21
C ALA A 5 -4.99 13.32 -7.89
N THR A 6 -4.79 12.01 -7.75
CA THR A 6 -3.46 11.41 -7.58
C THR A 6 -3.12 10.62 -8.84
N GLY A 7 -2.12 11.08 -9.60
CA GLY A 7 -1.65 10.41 -10.80
C GLY A 7 -0.45 9.51 -10.55
N VAL A 8 -0.34 8.43 -11.32
CA VAL A 8 0.81 7.52 -11.32
C VAL A 8 1.29 7.32 -12.76
N ASN A 9 2.61 7.29 -12.92
CA ASN A 9 3.29 6.92 -14.16
C ASN A 9 4.25 5.76 -13.86
N ILE A 10 4.08 4.66 -14.58
CA ILE A 10 4.90 3.46 -14.51
C ILE A 10 5.56 3.27 -15.88
N VAL A 11 6.89 3.13 -15.89
CA VAL A 11 7.65 2.83 -17.11
C VAL A 11 8.34 1.49 -16.94
N ASN A 12 8.13 0.58 -17.89
CA ASN A 12 8.97 -0.60 -18.05
C ASN A 12 10.23 -0.19 -18.82
N THR A 13 11.40 -0.31 -18.20
CA THR A 13 12.68 0.01 -18.88
C THR A 13 13.37 -1.21 -19.48
N ALA A 14 12.83 -2.41 -19.30
CA ALA A 14 13.38 -3.66 -19.84
C ALA A 14 12.91 -3.92 -21.28
N ASP A 15 13.64 -4.81 -21.97
CA ASP A 15 13.28 -5.38 -23.26
C ASP A 15 12.33 -6.58 -23.16
N GLU A 16 11.79 -6.85 -21.97
CA GLU A 16 10.88 -7.95 -21.67
C GLU A 16 9.49 -7.42 -21.31
N THR A 17 8.45 -8.23 -21.55
CA THR A 17 7.08 -7.91 -21.12
C THR A 17 6.93 -8.13 -19.61
N GLN A 18 6.48 -7.12 -18.87
CA GLN A 18 6.26 -7.15 -17.41
C GLN A 18 4.78 -7.34 -17.08
N VAL A 19 4.49 -8.18 -16.08
CA VAL A 19 3.16 -8.24 -15.46
C VAL A 19 3.24 -7.64 -14.06
N ILE A 20 2.39 -6.65 -13.80
CA ILE A 20 2.45 -5.83 -12.60
C ILE A 20 1.09 -5.87 -11.91
N LYS A 21 1.08 -6.09 -10.59
CA LYS A 21 -0.08 -5.95 -9.73
C LYS A 21 -0.15 -4.51 -9.25
N PHE A 22 -1.29 -3.85 -9.47
CA PHE A 22 -1.56 -2.48 -9.02
C PHE A 22 -2.68 -2.55 -7.97
N ARG A 23 -2.44 -2.04 -6.76
CA ARG A 23 -3.40 -2.11 -5.64
C ARG A 23 -3.57 -0.76 -4.96
N PHE A 24 -4.80 -0.41 -4.63
CA PHE A 24 -5.15 0.77 -3.84
C PHE A 24 -5.55 0.31 -2.44
N ARG A 25 -4.76 0.71 -1.44
CA ARG A 25 -4.97 0.36 -0.04
C ARG A 25 -5.58 1.53 0.70
N ARG A 26 -6.67 1.32 1.43
CA ARG A 26 -7.30 2.37 2.25
C ARG A 26 -6.47 2.69 3.50
N ALA A 27 -6.56 3.93 3.98
CA ALA A 27 -5.69 4.45 5.03
C ALA A 27 -5.83 3.74 6.38
N THR A 28 -7.02 3.27 6.74
CA THR A 28 -7.35 2.76 8.07
C THR A 28 -6.69 1.41 8.36
N ASP A 29 -6.89 0.44 7.47
CA ASP A 29 -6.50 -0.95 7.69
C ASP A 29 -5.88 -1.63 6.46
N SER A 30 -5.73 -0.90 5.35
CA SER A 30 -5.07 -1.41 4.15
C SER A 30 -5.77 -2.57 3.45
N MET A 31 -7.06 -2.73 3.71
CA MET A 31 -7.87 -3.60 2.87
C MET A 31 -7.85 -3.09 1.43
N ASP A 32 -7.91 -4.05 0.51
CA ASP A 32 -7.73 -3.82 -0.92
C ASP A 32 -8.99 -3.16 -1.51
N ALA A 33 -8.95 -1.84 -1.66
CA ALA A 33 -10.09 -1.05 -2.13
C ALA A 33 -10.26 -1.14 -3.66
N LEU A 34 -9.19 -1.46 -4.39
CA LEU A 34 -9.21 -1.75 -5.82
C LEU A 34 -7.87 -2.36 -6.23
N ASP A 35 -7.92 -3.48 -6.95
CA ASP A 35 -6.74 -4.03 -7.58
C ASP A 35 -6.99 -4.50 -9.01
N PHE A 36 -5.92 -4.47 -9.81
CA PHE A 36 -5.89 -4.99 -11.16
C PHE A 36 -4.44 -5.27 -11.59
N ASN A 37 -4.29 -6.05 -12.65
CA ASN A 37 -3.00 -6.26 -13.30
C ASN A 37 -2.83 -5.31 -14.48
N VAL A 38 -1.61 -4.85 -14.70
CA VAL A 38 -1.16 -4.14 -15.90
C VAL A 38 -0.10 -4.99 -16.58
N VAL A 39 -0.24 -5.19 -17.89
CA VAL A 39 0.76 -5.89 -18.71
C VAL A 39 1.46 -4.88 -19.60
N LEU A 40 2.72 -4.61 -19.30
CA LEU A 40 3.57 -3.68 -20.02
C LEU A 40 4.45 -4.44 -21.01
N SER A 41 4.32 -4.13 -22.30
CA SER A 41 5.24 -4.68 -23.30
C SER A 41 6.67 -4.12 -23.13
N PRO A 42 7.68 -4.59 -23.89
CA PRO A 42 9.04 -4.05 -23.81
C PRO A 42 9.09 -2.53 -24.02
N TYR A 43 9.74 -1.80 -23.11
CA TYR A 43 9.88 -0.33 -23.13
C TYR A 43 8.57 0.46 -23.08
N ASP A 44 7.52 -0.16 -22.56
CA ASP A 44 6.17 0.40 -22.48
C ASP A 44 5.96 1.26 -21.24
N MET A 45 4.85 1.99 -21.18
CA MET A 45 4.44 2.76 -20.01
C MET A 45 2.95 2.60 -19.73
N TYR A 46 2.57 2.82 -18.47
CA TYR A 46 1.18 2.93 -18.06
C TYR A 46 1.00 4.17 -17.21
N THR A 47 0.00 4.98 -17.56
CA THR A 47 -0.32 6.22 -16.85
C THR A 47 -1.80 6.31 -16.53
N GLY A 48 -2.13 6.90 -15.39
CA GLY A 48 -3.50 7.15 -15.00
C GLY A 48 -3.57 7.97 -13.73
N PHE A 49 -4.78 8.24 -13.26
CA PHE A 49 -5.01 8.95 -12.02
C PHE A 49 -6.27 8.46 -11.31
N ILE A 50 -6.24 8.52 -9.98
CA ILE A 50 -7.39 8.30 -9.13
C ILE A 50 -8.01 9.65 -8.73
N SER A 51 -9.33 9.77 -8.86
CA SER A 51 -10.09 10.96 -8.46
C SER A 51 -11.55 10.62 -8.16
N MET A 52 -12.25 11.56 -7.52
CA MET A 52 -13.72 11.49 -7.41
C MET A 52 -14.37 11.72 -8.77
N SER A 53 -15.44 10.98 -9.06
CA SER A 53 -16.32 11.12 -10.22
C SER A 53 -17.77 11.00 -9.76
N GLY A 54 -18.36 12.12 -9.33
CA GLY A 54 -19.60 12.09 -8.55
C GLY A 54 -19.29 11.57 -7.15
N ASP A 55 -20.04 10.58 -6.68
CA ASP A 55 -19.79 9.92 -5.39
C ASP A 55 -18.72 8.83 -5.50
N ASP A 56 -18.37 8.39 -6.72
CA ASP A 56 -17.43 7.30 -6.98
C ASP A 56 -15.97 7.71 -6.93
N ILE A 57 -15.14 6.85 -6.33
CA ILE A 57 -13.69 6.91 -6.47
C ILE A 57 -13.32 6.09 -7.72
N THR A 58 -12.68 6.73 -8.68
CA THR A 58 -12.36 6.11 -9.98
C THR A 58 -10.90 6.25 -10.34
N TRP A 59 -10.29 5.15 -10.80
CA TRP A 59 -9.05 5.18 -11.54
C TRP A 59 -9.36 5.39 -13.03
N THR A 60 -8.80 6.43 -13.63
CA THR A 60 -8.95 6.75 -15.05
C THR A 60 -7.59 6.67 -15.74
N SER A 61 -7.53 6.00 -16.89
CA SER A 61 -6.32 5.95 -17.71
C SER A 61 -6.66 6.21 -19.18
N ASN A 62 -5.80 6.92 -19.90
CA ASN A 62 -5.89 7.03 -21.36
C ASN A 62 -4.77 6.25 -22.05
N ASP A 63 -4.09 5.39 -21.29
CA ASP A 63 -3.03 4.53 -21.78
C ASP A 63 -3.64 3.29 -22.44
N ASN A 64 -2.99 2.80 -23.49
CA ASN A 64 -3.49 1.67 -24.28
C ASN A 64 -2.97 0.32 -23.78
N SER A 65 -2.03 0.30 -22.82
CA SER A 65 -1.53 -0.93 -22.22
C SER A 65 -2.65 -1.79 -21.66
N CYS A 66 -2.57 -3.10 -21.85
CA CYS A 66 -3.63 -4.00 -21.42
C CYS A 66 -3.71 -4.09 -19.90
N THR A 67 -4.93 -3.97 -19.37
CA THR A 67 -5.26 -4.28 -17.98
C THR A 67 -6.03 -5.59 -17.87
N ALA A 68 -5.90 -6.28 -16.74
CA ALA A 68 -6.75 -7.39 -16.37
C ALA A 68 -7.32 -7.13 -14.96
N PRO A 69 -8.66 -7.04 -14.78
CA PRO A 69 -9.70 -7.20 -15.79
C PRO A 69 -9.78 -5.99 -16.74
N ALA A 70 -10.75 -6.00 -17.67
CA ALA A 70 -11.06 -4.78 -18.42
C ALA A 70 -11.80 -3.77 -17.53
N TYR A 71 -11.72 -2.50 -17.88
CA TYR A 71 -12.44 -1.38 -17.24
C TYR A 71 -13.93 -1.69 -17.00
N ASN A 72 -14.44 -1.36 -15.81
CA ASN A 72 -15.75 -1.82 -15.33
C ASN A 72 -16.89 -0.79 -15.51
N VAL A 73 -16.58 0.48 -15.78
CA VAL A 73 -17.60 1.56 -15.90
C VAL A 73 -17.51 2.38 -17.21
N GLY A 74 -16.75 1.90 -18.20
CA GLY A 74 -16.56 2.58 -19.49
C GLY A 74 -15.50 3.69 -19.45
N ASP A 75 -15.25 4.34 -20.58
CA ASP A 75 -14.31 5.49 -20.71
C ASP A 75 -12.93 5.27 -20.08
N ASN A 76 -12.42 4.04 -20.16
CA ASN A 76 -11.15 3.60 -19.58
C ASN A 76 -11.04 3.82 -18.06
N LYS A 77 -12.11 3.47 -17.33
CA LYS A 77 -12.20 3.64 -15.88
C LYS A 77 -12.43 2.36 -15.10
N PHE A 78 -11.77 2.27 -13.95
CA PHE A 78 -12.20 1.42 -12.85
C PHE A 78 -12.89 2.28 -11.81
N ALA A 79 -14.13 1.94 -11.44
CA ALA A 79 -14.74 2.41 -10.20
C ALA A 79 -14.38 1.45 -9.08
N MET A 80 -13.98 1.99 -7.92
CA MET A 80 -13.80 1.22 -6.70
C MET A 80 -15.11 0.48 -6.36
N PRO A 81 -15.07 -0.84 -6.14
CA PRO A 81 -16.23 -1.60 -5.68
C PRO A 81 -16.69 -1.10 -4.30
N ASP A 82 -17.93 -1.42 -3.92
CA ASP A 82 -18.50 -1.00 -2.63
C ASP A 82 -17.75 -1.62 -1.43
N ILE A 83 -17.23 -2.84 -1.58
CA ILE A 83 -16.44 -3.51 -0.55
C ILE A 83 -15.14 -2.74 -0.32
N TYR A 84 -14.87 -2.37 0.93
CA TYR A 84 -13.73 -1.55 1.35
C TYR A 84 -13.64 -0.14 0.74
N ARG A 85 -14.72 0.38 0.18
CA ARG A 85 -14.79 1.75 -0.32
C ARG A 85 -14.80 2.79 0.80
N GLU A 86 -15.50 2.48 1.89
CA GLU A 86 -15.57 3.34 3.06
C GLU A 86 -14.15 3.57 3.59
N ASP A 87 -13.82 4.85 3.82
CA ASP A 87 -12.50 5.36 4.20
C ASP A 87 -11.38 5.21 3.16
N ALA A 88 -11.71 4.89 1.90
CA ALA A 88 -10.74 4.79 0.81
C ALA A 88 -10.39 6.14 0.14
N GLU A 89 -10.92 7.28 0.63
CA GLU A 89 -10.58 8.62 0.15
C GLU A 89 -9.10 8.99 0.40
N THR A 90 -8.46 8.29 1.32
CA THR A 90 -7.03 8.37 1.62
C THR A 90 -6.45 6.97 1.72
N GLY A 91 -5.16 6.83 1.40
CA GLY A 91 -4.54 5.51 1.30
C GLY A 91 -3.15 5.57 0.68
N TYR A 92 -2.66 4.41 0.26
CA TYR A 92 -1.42 4.31 -0.51
C TYR A 92 -1.57 3.29 -1.63
N ILE A 93 -0.63 3.31 -2.56
CA ILE A 93 -0.64 2.47 -3.76
C ILE A 93 0.50 1.46 -3.65
N GLU A 94 0.17 0.18 -3.83
CA GLU A 94 1.16 -0.91 -3.96
C GLU A 94 1.30 -1.31 -5.42
N ILE A 95 2.54 -1.40 -5.89
CA ILE A 95 2.87 -1.86 -7.23
C ILE A 95 3.89 -2.98 -7.08
N ILE A 96 3.47 -4.20 -7.43
CA ILE A 96 4.29 -5.40 -7.27
C ILE A 96 4.54 -6.01 -8.65
N SER A 97 5.80 -6.11 -9.04
CA SER A 97 6.19 -6.86 -10.24
C SER A 97 5.93 -8.35 -10.03
N MET A 98 4.96 -8.93 -10.72
CA MET A 98 4.59 -10.34 -10.56
C MET A 98 5.55 -11.27 -11.34
N GLY A 99 6.17 -10.77 -12.41
CA GLY A 99 7.15 -11.50 -13.20
C GLY A 99 7.34 -10.93 -14.61
N SER A 100 8.48 -11.26 -15.24
CA SER A 100 8.70 -11.04 -16.66
C SER A 100 8.22 -12.25 -17.46
N VAL A 101 7.74 -12.03 -18.68
CA VAL A 101 7.54 -13.12 -19.64
C VAL A 101 8.88 -13.68 -20.10
N ASP A 102 9.05 -15.00 -20.03
CA ASP A 102 10.28 -15.68 -20.46
C ASP A 102 10.35 -15.79 -21.99
N GLU A 103 10.99 -14.82 -22.63
CA GLU A 103 11.22 -14.79 -24.08
C GLU A 103 12.56 -15.42 -24.50
N THR A 104 13.31 -16.05 -23.57
CA THR A 104 14.63 -16.65 -23.85
C THR A 104 14.54 -17.87 -24.79
N THR A 105 13.37 -18.52 -24.81
CA THR A 105 13.07 -19.69 -25.65
C THR A 105 12.21 -19.37 -26.87
N GLY A 106 11.93 -18.07 -27.10
CA GLY A 106 11.12 -17.57 -28.22
C GLY A 106 9.96 -16.68 -27.74
N SER A 107 9.28 -16.05 -28.70
CA SER A 107 8.12 -15.18 -28.41
C SER A 107 6.98 -15.96 -27.78
N GLN A 108 6.51 -15.50 -26.62
CA GLN A 108 5.39 -16.08 -25.88
C GLN A 108 4.07 -15.42 -26.29
N ALA A 109 2.97 -16.17 -26.23
CA ALA A 109 1.67 -15.70 -26.72
C ALA A 109 1.18 -14.41 -26.03
N LEU A 110 1.35 -14.30 -24.70
CA LEU A 110 0.97 -13.10 -23.96
C LEU A 110 1.82 -11.88 -24.33
N ALA A 111 3.14 -12.04 -24.51
CA ALA A 111 4.02 -10.95 -24.93
C ALA A 111 3.64 -10.44 -26.34
N VAL A 112 3.30 -11.34 -27.26
CA VAL A 112 2.81 -10.98 -28.60
C VAL A 112 1.49 -10.22 -28.52
N ALA A 113 0.57 -10.65 -27.65
CA ALA A 113 -0.73 -10.00 -27.47
C ALA A 113 -0.64 -8.61 -26.82
N ALA A 114 0.28 -8.42 -25.88
CA ALA A 114 0.49 -7.16 -25.19
C ALA A 114 1.28 -6.12 -26.01
N LYS A 115 2.00 -6.57 -27.06
CA LYS A 115 2.86 -5.69 -27.84
C LYS A 115 2.07 -4.68 -28.67
N HIS A 116 2.43 -3.41 -28.52
CA HIS A 116 1.88 -2.31 -29.30
C HIS A 116 2.24 -2.39 -30.79
N ASP A 117 1.26 -2.10 -31.65
CA ASP A 117 1.43 -1.99 -33.10
C ASP A 117 1.71 -0.56 -33.57
N SER A 118 1.73 -0.33 -34.89
CA SER A 118 1.98 1.01 -35.45
C SER A 118 0.89 2.06 -35.16
N THR A 119 -0.28 1.62 -34.69
CA THR A 119 -1.38 2.49 -34.25
C THR A 119 -1.28 2.85 -32.77
N GLY A 120 -0.30 2.26 -32.06
CA GLY A 120 -0.13 2.45 -30.63
C GLY A 120 -1.16 1.69 -29.80
N MET A 121 -1.69 0.57 -30.30
CA MET A 121 -2.59 -0.33 -29.58
C MET A 121 -1.94 -1.71 -29.41
N PRO A 122 -2.11 -2.40 -28.27
CA PRO A 122 -1.74 -3.80 -28.15
C PRO A 122 -2.45 -4.68 -29.19
N ALA A 123 -1.81 -5.78 -29.59
CA ALA A 123 -2.36 -6.67 -30.60
C ALA A 123 -3.71 -7.29 -30.20
N ASP A 124 -3.88 -7.70 -28.93
CA ASP A 124 -5.14 -8.26 -28.43
C ASP A 124 -5.21 -8.27 -26.89
N CYS A 125 -5.84 -7.26 -26.28
CA CYS A 125 -6.01 -7.23 -24.82
C CYS A 125 -6.99 -8.28 -24.29
N ASP A 126 -7.88 -8.84 -25.11
CA ASP A 126 -8.76 -9.94 -24.68
C ASP A 126 -7.93 -11.21 -24.50
N ALA A 127 -7.00 -11.47 -25.43
CA ALA A 127 -6.04 -12.57 -25.30
C ALA A 127 -5.09 -12.39 -24.10
N VAL A 128 -4.67 -11.16 -23.78
CA VAL A 128 -3.90 -10.89 -22.55
C VAL A 128 -4.72 -11.25 -21.31
N ARG A 129 -5.95 -10.74 -21.19
CA ARG A 129 -6.85 -10.99 -20.04
C ARG A 129 -7.15 -12.47 -19.86
N ASP A 130 -7.24 -13.22 -20.95
CA ASP A 130 -7.49 -14.65 -20.93
C ASP A 130 -6.44 -15.47 -20.16
N ASN A 131 -5.23 -14.94 -19.95
CA ASN A 131 -4.19 -15.58 -19.14
C ASN A 131 -4.47 -15.52 -17.63
N PHE A 132 -5.37 -14.64 -17.17
CA PHE A 132 -5.61 -14.35 -15.75
C PHE A 132 -6.93 -14.93 -15.20
N PHE A 133 -7.56 -15.87 -15.90
CA PHE A 133 -8.64 -16.71 -15.33
C PHE A 133 -8.09 -17.75 -14.35
N ALA A 134 -8.91 -18.28 -13.45
CA ALA A 134 -8.49 -19.28 -12.47
C ALA A 134 -8.35 -20.69 -13.06
N GLY A 135 -7.32 -21.42 -12.63
CA GLY A 135 -7.15 -22.86 -12.88
C GLY A 135 -6.98 -23.23 -14.35
N GLY A 136 -6.07 -22.55 -15.06
CA GLY A 136 -5.69 -22.86 -16.42
C GLY A 136 -5.14 -24.28 -16.57
N VAL A 137 -5.30 -24.85 -17.76
CA VAL A 137 -4.80 -26.18 -18.12
C VAL A 137 -4.22 -26.11 -19.53
N SER A 138 -2.96 -26.53 -19.68
CA SER A 138 -2.25 -26.50 -20.96
C SER A 138 -3.12 -27.07 -22.09
N ASN A 139 -3.16 -26.34 -23.22
CA ASN A 139 -3.89 -26.65 -24.44
C ASN A 139 -5.43 -26.77 -24.33
N SER A 140 -6.04 -26.63 -23.14
CA SER A 140 -7.47 -26.99 -22.96
C SER A 140 -8.29 -26.00 -22.15
N LYS A 141 -7.68 -25.22 -21.26
CA LYS A 141 -8.36 -24.20 -20.47
C LYS A 141 -7.45 -22.99 -20.27
N LYS A 142 -7.94 -21.80 -20.60
CA LYS A 142 -7.25 -20.54 -20.38
C LYS A 142 -7.17 -20.20 -18.88
N GLY A 143 -6.15 -19.45 -18.49
CA GLY A 143 -5.94 -19.00 -17.12
C GLY A 143 -4.58 -19.36 -16.53
N VAL A 144 -4.43 -19.08 -15.25
CA VAL A 144 -3.22 -19.31 -14.46
C VAL A 144 -3.08 -20.80 -14.13
N VAL A 145 -1.95 -21.40 -14.50
CA VAL A 145 -1.61 -22.79 -14.22
C VAL A 145 -0.78 -22.88 -12.94
N SER A 146 0.17 -21.96 -12.79
CA SER A 146 1.02 -21.79 -11.62
C SER A 146 1.54 -20.35 -11.59
N SER A 147 2.23 -19.99 -10.52
CA SER A 147 2.89 -18.68 -10.43
C SER A 147 3.93 -18.41 -11.52
N SER A 148 4.41 -19.44 -12.21
CA SER A 148 5.39 -19.35 -13.30
C SER A 148 4.81 -19.64 -14.69
N ALA A 149 3.51 -19.91 -14.81
CA ALA A 149 2.90 -20.29 -16.08
C ALA A 149 1.41 -19.94 -16.18
N THR A 150 1.03 -19.38 -17.32
CA THR A 150 -0.36 -19.13 -17.71
C THR A 150 -0.64 -19.77 -19.07
N VAL A 151 -1.91 -19.88 -19.43
CA VAL A 151 -2.34 -20.39 -20.73
C VAL A 151 -3.37 -19.43 -21.32
N GLY A 152 -3.15 -19.01 -22.56
CA GLY A 152 -4.03 -18.07 -23.27
C GLY A 152 -4.10 -18.33 -24.77
N PRO A 153 -4.93 -17.58 -25.51
CA PRO A 153 -5.03 -17.68 -26.97
C PRO A 153 -3.68 -17.45 -27.65
N ASN A 154 -3.34 -18.31 -28.61
CA ASN A 154 -2.17 -18.10 -29.48
C ASN A 154 -2.59 -17.26 -30.69
N ILE A 155 -2.50 -15.94 -30.56
CA ILE A 155 -2.92 -15.02 -31.62
C ILE A 155 -1.95 -14.97 -32.81
N ALA A 156 -0.75 -15.54 -32.68
CA ALA A 156 0.25 -15.56 -33.76
C ALA A 156 -0.09 -16.60 -34.85
N VAL A 157 -0.92 -17.60 -34.54
CA VAL A 157 -1.29 -18.67 -35.47
C VAL A 157 -2.80 -18.89 -35.41
N GLU A 158 -3.51 -18.51 -36.48
CA GLU A 158 -4.96 -18.69 -36.58
C GLU A 158 -5.35 -20.16 -36.39
N GLY A 159 -6.30 -20.42 -35.48
CA GLY A 159 -6.80 -21.76 -35.17
C GLY A 159 -5.84 -22.64 -34.36
N ALA A 160 -4.72 -22.10 -33.87
CA ALA A 160 -3.84 -22.82 -32.96
C ALA A 160 -4.54 -23.10 -31.61
N PRO A 161 -4.15 -24.18 -30.92
CA PRO A 161 -4.58 -24.41 -29.54
C PRO A 161 -4.08 -23.28 -28.62
N LEU A 162 -4.64 -23.22 -27.42
CA LEU A 162 -4.14 -22.32 -26.38
C LEU A 162 -2.64 -22.59 -26.13
N ALA A 163 -1.86 -21.52 -25.99
CA ALA A 163 -0.43 -21.59 -25.74
C ALA A 163 -0.11 -21.27 -24.28
N THR A 164 0.90 -21.95 -23.75
CA THR A 164 1.47 -21.61 -22.46
C THR A 164 2.38 -20.40 -22.60
N THR A 165 2.29 -19.47 -21.65
CA THR A 165 3.26 -18.40 -21.40
C THR A 165 4.02 -18.76 -20.13
N ASN A 166 5.35 -18.80 -20.20
CA ASN A 166 6.20 -18.99 -19.02
C ASN A 166 6.72 -17.66 -18.51
N TYR A 167 7.01 -17.59 -17.21
CA TYR A 167 7.50 -16.39 -16.54
C TYR A 167 8.80 -16.67 -15.79
N VAL A 168 9.63 -15.63 -15.69
CA VAL A 168 10.81 -15.56 -14.82
C VAL A 168 10.64 -14.42 -13.81
N ALA A 169 11.50 -14.39 -12.79
CA ALA A 169 11.51 -13.27 -11.85
C ALA A 169 11.67 -11.95 -12.62
N SER A 170 10.92 -10.94 -12.22
CA SER A 170 10.98 -9.63 -12.86
C SER A 170 12.36 -9.02 -12.63
N SER A 171 12.87 -8.32 -13.64
CA SER A 171 14.04 -7.45 -13.45
C SER A 171 13.62 -6.18 -12.70
N ASP A 172 14.54 -5.58 -11.93
CA ASP A 172 14.36 -4.28 -11.28
C ASP A 172 14.34 -3.14 -12.32
N SER A 173 13.33 -3.14 -13.18
CA SER A 173 13.24 -2.37 -14.42
C SER A 173 12.13 -1.33 -14.41
N LEU A 174 11.31 -1.29 -13.36
CA LEU A 174 10.22 -0.34 -13.28
C LEU A 174 10.72 1.02 -12.78
N LYS A 175 10.35 2.08 -13.49
CA LYS A 175 10.41 3.45 -12.96
C LYS A 175 9.00 3.90 -12.63
N VAL A 176 8.75 4.21 -11.37
CA VAL A 176 7.44 4.73 -10.92
C VAL A 176 7.59 6.13 -10.36
N SER A 177 6.70 7.03 -10.74
CA SER A 177 6.53 8.36 -10.14
C SER A 177 5.05 8.67 -9.96
N PHE A 178 4.73 9.53 -9.01
CA PHE A 178 3.37 9.96 -8.74
C PHE A 178 3.27 11.48 -8.62
N PHE A 179 2.06 12.00 -8.75
CA PHE A 179 1.74 13.39 -8.41
C PHE A 179 0.38 13.47 -7.71
N ILE A 180 0.18 14.52 -6.91
CA ILE A 180 -1.10 14.89 -6.32
C ILE A 180 -1.40 16.31 -6.77
N LYS A 181 -2.60 16.51 -7.30
CA LYS A 181 -3.08 17.80 -7.81
C LYS A 181 -4.31 18.24 -7.03
N SER A 182 -4.39 19.54 -6.73
CA SER A 182 -5.57 20.20 -6.20
C SER A 182 -6.16 21.16 -7.24
N ASP A 183 -7.42 20.96 -7.61
CA ASP A 183 -8.17 21.86 -8.48
C ASP A 183 -8.49 23.19 -7.79
N ALA A 184 -8.63 23.18 -6.47
CA ALA A 184 -8.96 24.36 -5.67
C ALA A 184 -7.79 25.34 -5.59
N THR A 185 -6.57 24.84 -5.38
CA THR A 185 -5.37 25.69 -5.27
C THR A 185 -4.60 25.82 -6.60
N GLY A 186 -4.91 24.97 -7.58
CA GLY A 186 -4.16 24.88 -8.85
C GLY A 186 -2.77 24.27 -8.71
N THR A 187 -2.42 23.74 -7.52
CA THR A 187 -1.07 23.24 -7.23
C THR A 187 -0.98 21.75 -7.53
N GLU A 188 0.17 21.35 -8.09
CA GLU A 188 0.56 19.96 -8.29
C GLU A 188 1.92 19.72 -7.61
N PHE A 189 2.05 18.59 -6.93
CA PHE A 189 3.28 18.13 -6.31
C PHE A 189 3.53 16.68 -6.71
N GLY A 190 4.76 16.30 -7.02
CA GLY A 190 5.10 14.94 -7.41
C GLY A 190 6.51 14.53 -7.01
N ASP A 191 6.73 13.22 -6.96
CA ASP A 191 7.99 12.57 -6.58
C ASP A 191 8.07 11.16 -7.17
N ASN A 192 9.18 10.49 -6.91
CA ASN A 192 9.36 9.07 -7.18
C ASN A 192 8.63 8.23 -6.12
N ALA A 193 8.15 7.05 -6.52
CA ALA A 193 7.73 6.07 -5.52
C ALA A 193 8.95 5.53 -4.75
N VAL A 194 8.72 4.98 -3.56
CA VAL A 194 9.74 4.19 -2.85
C VAL A 194 9.88 2.84 -3.55
N HIS A 195 11.08 2.53 -4.06
CA HIS A 195 11.38 1.27 -4.74
C HIS A 195 12.07 0.28 -3.81
N ILE A 196 11.64 -0.98 -3.89
CA ILE A 196 12.28 -2.12 -3.22
C ILE A 196 12.76 -3.07 -4.30
N GLU A 197 14.07 -3.12 -4.50
CA GLU A 197 14.70 -4.01 -5.47
C GLU A 197 14.71 -5.45 -4.96
N GLY A 198 14.57 -6.42 -5.87
CA GLY A 198 14.69 -7.85 -5.55
C GLY A 198 13.65 -8.39 -4.56
N PHE A 199 12.47 -7.75 -4.44
CA PHE A 199 11.42 -8.16 -3.50
C PHE A 199 10.92 -9.59 -3.78
N LEU A 200 10.59 -9.90 -5.03
CA LEU A 200 10.22 -11.24 -5.49
C LEU A 200 11.33 -11.84 -6.34
N ASP A 201 11.90 -12.96 -5.86
CA ASP A 201 12.99 -13.70 -6.49
C ASP A 201 12.51 -14.81 -7.43
N THR A 202 11.19 -15.01 -7.51
CA THR A 202 10.53 -15.97 -8.38
C THR A 202 9.23 -15.38 -8.93
N PRO A 203 8.74 -15.86 -10.09
CA PRO A 203 7.42 -15.50 -10.60
C PRO A 203 6.32 -15.72 -9.56
N SER A 204 5.43 -14.74 -9.45
CA SER A 204 4.29 -14.73 -8.53
C SER A 204 2.99 -14.40 -9.28
N ILE A 205 2.81 -14.95 -10.48
CA ILE A 205 1.58 -14.77 -11.25
C ILE A 205 0.38 -15.38 -10.52
N THR A 206 -0.72 -14.64 -10.48
CA THR A 206 -1.99 -15.02 -9.84
C THR A 206 -3.14 -14.65 -10.75
N ASN A 207 -4.31 -15.24 -10.50
CA ASN A 207 -5.49 -14.97 -11.30
C ASN A 207 -6.21 -13.72 -10.80
N GLN A 208 -7.03 -13.14 -11.67
CA GLN A 208 -7.83 -11.94 -11.39
C GLN A 208 -9.34 -12.25 -11.47
N GLN A 209 -9.73 -13.48 -11.17
CA GLN A 209 -11.12 -13.95 -11.27
C GLN A 209 -11.75 -14.17 -9.89
N THR A 210 -11.00 -14.80 -8.99
CA THR A 210 -11.44 -15.17 -7.64
C THR A 210 -10.35 -14.86 -6.63
N GLY A 211 -10.70 -14.87 -5.36
CA GLY A 211 -9.81 -14.57 -4.25
C GLY A 211 -10.17 -15.41 -3.02
N ILE A 212 -9.69 -14.99 -1.85
CA ILE A 212 -9.84 -15.71 -0.58
C ILE A 212 -11.30 -16.03 -0.23
N PHE A 213 -12.26 -15.18 -0.60
CA PHE A 213 -13.70 -15.43 -0.37
C PHE A 213 -14.28 -16.60 -1.18
N SER A 214 -13.53 -17.09 -2.17
CA SER A 214 -13.86 -18.28 -2.96
C SER A 214 -12.90 -19.45 -2.67
N ASN A 215 -12.16 -19.40 -1.55
CA ASN A 215 -11.09 -20.33 -1.20
C ASN A 215 -10.00 -20.43 -2.28
N ASP A 216 -9.74 -19.33 -3.00
CA ASP A 216 -8.72 -19.27 -4.03
C ASP A 216 -7.45 -18.59 -3.52
N LEU A 217 -6.48 -19.41 -3.14
CA LEU A 217 -5.17 -18.96 -2.63
C LEU A 217 -4.16 -18.66 -3.74
N GLN A 218 -4.55 -18.68 -5.02
CA GLN A 218 -3.78 -18.17 -6.15
C GLN A 218 -4.54 -17.04 -6.85
N GLY A 219 -5.42 -16.38 -6.11
CA GLY A 219 -6.34 -15.34 -6.55
C GLY A 219 -5.78 -13.92 -6.48
N PHE A 220 -6.68 -12.96 -6.67
CA PHE A 220 -6.34 -11.54 -6.78
C PHE A 220 -5.78 -10.94 -5.48
N ASP A 221 -5.94 -11.59 -4.34
CA ASP A 221 -5.37 -11.10 -3.08
C ASP A 221 -3.83 -11.17 -3.05
N TYR A 222 -3.22 -11.91 -3.99
CA TYR A 222 -1.78 -12.15 -4.08
C TYR A 222 -1.22 -11.69 -5.44
N PRO A 223 0.10 -11.44 -5.57
CA PRO A 223 1.07 -11.32 -4.49
C PRO A 223 0.76 -10.12 -3.57
N ASP A 224 1.26 -10.19 -2.35
CA ASP A 224 1.13 -9.17 -1.31
C ASP A 224 2.52 -8.79 -0.75
N LEU A 225 2.58 -7.95 0.29
CA LEU A 225 3.84 -7.54 0.91
C LEU A 225 4.53 -8.63 1.74
N ASN A 226 3.91 -9.80 1.92
CA ASN A 226 4.57 -11.00 2.42
C ASN A 226 5.06 -11.94 1.30
N GLY A 227 4.78 -11.62 0.04
CA GLY A 227 5.38 -12.28 -1.13
C GLY A 227 4.33 -12.86 -2.08
N GLY A 228 4.66 -13.99 -2.70
CA GLY A 228 3.78 -14.65 -3.68
C GLY A 228 2.51 -15.26 -3.07
N ALA A 229 1.81 -16.10 -3.84
CA ALA A 229 0.63 -16.82 -3.39
C ALA A 229 0.98 -17.88 -2.31
N PRO A 230 0.14 -18.13 -1.29
CA PRO A 230 0.37 -19.17 -0.27
C PRO A 230 0.63 -20.55 -0.86
N THR A 231 -0.01 -20.87 -1.99
CA THR A 231 0.18 -22.12 -2.74
C THR A 231 1.58 -22.28 -3.35
N ASN A 232 2.40 -21.22 -3.32
CA ASN A 232 3.82 -21.22 -3.67
C ASN A 232 4.66 -20.76 -2.46
N PRO A 233 4.87 -21.60 -1.44
CA PRO A 233 5.50 -21.18 -0.19
C PRO A 233 6.95 -20.69 -0.37
N ALA A 234 7.63 -21.08 -1.45
CA ALA A 234 8.99 -20.62 -1.74
C ALA A 234 9.08 -19.10 -2.01
N SER A 235 7.98 -18.45 -2.35
CA SER A 235 7.92 -17.00 -2.58
C SER A 235 7.27 -16.21 -1.43
N ARG A 236 6.91 -16.85 -0.31
CA ARG A 236 6.35 -16.21 0.91
C ARG A 236 7.45 -15.79 1.91
N GLY A 237 7.06 -15.08 2.97
CA GLY A 237 7.93 -14.68 4.07
C GLY A 237 8.78 -13.42 3.79
N LYS A 238 8.40 -12.62 2.80
CA LYS A 238 9.17 -11.45 2.36
C LYS A 238 8.95 -10.22 3.26
N PHE A 239 7.90 -10.20 4.08
CA PHE A 239 7.55 -8.99 4.83
C PHE A 239 8.59 -8.61 5.87
N ASN A 240 9.24 -9.55 6.56
CA ASN A 240 10.25 -9.21 7.57
C ASN A 240 11.45 -8.48 6.98
N ALA A 241 11.93 -8.89 5.80
CA ALA A 241 12.98 -8.18 5.08
C ALA A 241 12.53 -6.79 4.64
N LEU A 242 11.27 -6.64 4.22
CA LEU A 242 10.67 -5.34 3.90
C LEU A 242 10.59 -4.44 5.13
N ARG A 243 10.17 -4.98 6.28
CA ARG A 243 10.12 -4.27 7.57
C ARG A 243 11.49 -3.72 7.93
N GLU A 244 12.53 -4.55 7.84
CA GLU A 244 13.92 -4.13 8.11
C GLU A 244 14.37 -3.03 7.13
N ALA A 245 14.12 -3.20 5.84
CA ALA A 245 14.52 -2.23 4.81
C ALA A 245 13.84 -0.86 4.97
N LEU A 246 12.59 -0.86 5.44
CA LEU A 246 11.78 0.35 5.65
C LEU A 246 11.78 0.86 7.09
N ALA A 247 12.47 0.17 8.01
CA ALA A 247 12.49 0.53 9.41
C ALA A 247 13.02 1.96 9.62
N ALA A 248 12.25 2.77 10.35
CA ALA A 248 12.67 4.12 10.72
C ALA A 248 12.49 4.34 12.23
N SER A 249 13.62 4.53 12.92
CA SER A 249 13.61 4.90 14.34
C SER A 249 13.27 6.39 14.56
N LYS A 250 13.44 7.21 13.52
CA LYS A 250 13.25 8.66 13.54
C LYS A 250 12.90 9.16 12.15
N LEU A 251 11.90 10.03 12.05
CA LEU A 251 11.54 10.80 10.85
C LEU A 251 11.77 12.29 11.10
N VAL A 252 12.31 13.03 10.13
CA VAL A 252 12.69 14.44 10.26
C VAL A 252 12.35 15.23 9.01
N ASN A 253 11.51 16.27 9.14
CA ASN A 253 11.19 17.22 8.08
C ASN A 253 10.97 18.64 8.62
N ASP A 254 10.83 19.58 7.69
CA ASP A 254 10.36 20.93 7.96
C ASP A 254 8.86 20.96 8.27
N TRP A 255 8.44 21.94 9.06
CA TRP A 255 7.03 22.30 9.27
C TRP A 255 6.83 23.80 9.05
N SER A 256 5.64 24.18 8.62
CA SER A 256 5.24 25.59 8.57
C SER A 256 3.75 25.77 8.80
N ALA A 257 3.43 26.85 9.51
CA ALA A 257 2.10 27.38 9.76
C ALA A 257 2.09 28.89 9.51
N ASN A 258 2.95 29.37 8.60
CA ASN A 258 3.22 30.79 8.44
C ASN A 258 2.07 31.46 7.69
N VAL A 259 1.48 32.49 8.28
CA VAL A 259 0.43 33.30 7.66
C VAL A 259 0.81 34.78 7.76
N ALA A 260 0.87 35.46 6.62
CA ALA A 260 1.20 36.87 6.53
C ALA A 260 0.31 37.58 5.49
N GLY A 261 -0.85 38.07 5.93
CA GLY A 261 -1.84 38.68 5.04
C GLY A 261 -2.43 37.63 4.08
N ASP A 262 -2.35 37.88 2.78
CA ASP A 262 -2.82 36.96 1.74
C ASP A 262 -1.83 35.82 1.41
N PHE A 263 -0.70 35.75 2.11
CA PHE A 263 0.33 34.73 1.92
C PHE A 263 0.29 33.69 3.04
N SER A 264 0.34 32.40 2.68
CA SER A 264 0.58 31.32 3.65
C SER A 264 1.64 30.33 3.18
N VAL A 265 2.24 29.65 4.17
CA VAL A 265 3.05 28.45 3.99
C VAL A 265 2.46 27.37 4.88
N ASP A 266 1.94 26.33 4.26
CA ASP A 266 1.21 25.25 4.94
C ASP A 266 1.93 23.92 4.67
N THR A 267 1.92 23.02 5.65
CA THR A 267 2.55 21.70 5.52
C THR A 267 1.71 20.57 6.12
N ASP A 268 1.59 19.47 5.38
CA ASP A 268 1.03 18.21 5.88
C ASP A 268 2.11 17.14 5.81
N TRP A 269 2.36 16.43 6.92
CA TRP A 269 3.21 15.24 6.91
C TRP A 269 2.33 14.01 6.71
N VAL A 270 2.71 13.16 5.76
CA VAL A 270 2.08 11.86 5.52
C VAL A 270 3.03 10.79 6.04
N VAL A 271 2.62 10.05 7.08
CA VAL A 271 3.38 8.92 7.64
C VAL A 271 2.61 7.64 7.37
N THR A 272 3.22 6.74 6.60
CA THR A 272 2.62 5.47 6.19
C THR A 272 3.39 4.29 6.77
N TYR A 273 2.67 3.35 7.37
CA TYR A 273 3.16 2.05 7.85
C TYR A 273 2.67 0.95 6.90
N PRO A 274 3.37 0.69 5.77
CA PRO A 274 2.84 -0.18 4.73
C PRO A 274 2.81 -1.64 5.18
N GLY A 275 1.79 -2.37 4.73
CA GLY A 275 1.71 -3.82 4.83
C GLY A 275 1.27 -4.36 6.18
N GLN A 276 0.70 -3.54 7.07
CA GLN A 276 0.25 -4.03 8.37
C GLN A 276 -0.89 -5.04 8.24
N TYR A 277 -1.65 -5.03 7.15
CA TYR A 277 -2.66 -6.06 6.85
C TYR A 277 -2.14 -7.51 6.89
N VAL A 278 -0.84 -7.78 6.72
CA VAL A 278 -0.28 -9.14 6.84
C VAL A 278 -0.12 -9.59 8.31
N GLN A 279 -0.38 -8.69 9.25
CA GLN A 279 -0.39 -8.92 10.69
C GLN A 279 -1.82 -8.97 11.26
N LEU A 280 -2.83 -9.06 10.39
CA LEU A 280 -4.22 -9.30 10.77
C LEU A 280 -4.55 -10.77 10.57
N ASP A 281 -5.23 -11.38 11.53
CA ASP A 281 -5.95 -12.62 11.28
C ASP A 281 -7.15 -12.30 10.36
N LEU A 282 -6.92 -12.36 9.05
CA LEU A 282 -7.94 -12.05 8.05
C LEU A 282 -9.15 -12.98 8.12
N ALA A 283 -8.97 -14.23 8.57
CA ALA A 283 -10.06 -15.19 8.71
C ALA A 283 -11.02 -14.78 9.84
N ALA A 284 -10.52 -14.15 10.90
CA ALA A 284 -11.33 -13.54 11.95
C ALA A 284 -11.80 -12.12 11.60
N TYR A 285 -10.91 -11.28 11.05
CA TYR A 285 -11.13 -9.86 10.80
C TYR A 285 -12.25 -9.60 9.79
N ILE A 286 -12.22 -10.30 8.64
CA ILE A 286 -13.16 -10.05 7.55
C ILE A 286 -14.62 -10.35 7.94
N PRO A 287 -14.94 -11.51 8.56
CA PRO A 287 -16.29 -11.76 9.11
C PRO A 287 -16.78 -10.67 10.06
N MET A 288 -15.89 -10.08 10.87
CA MET A 288 -16.26 -9.08 11.87
C MET A 288 -16.48 -7.68 11.26
N THR A 289 -15.71 -7.30 10.25
CA THR A 289 -15.79 -5.95 9.63
C THR A 289 -16.76 -5.89 8.45
N ILE A 290 -16.72 -6.84 7.52
CA ILE A 290 -17.56 -6.80 6.31
C ILE A 290 -18.94 -7.37 6.55
N TYR A 291 -19.03 -8.49 7.27
CA TYR A 291 -20.30 -9.20 7.49
C TYR A 291 -20.91 -8.90 8.87
N GLY A 292 -20.14 -8.31 9.78
CA GLY A 292 -20.47 -8.14 11.19
C GLY A 292 -21.01 -6.76 11.59
N ALA A 293 -21.19 -5.83 10.64
CA ALA A 293 -21.76 -4.47 10.81
C ALA A 293 -21.58 -3.86 12.22
N GLY A 294 -20.46 -3.16 12.44
CA GLY A 294 -20.22 -2.38 13.67
C GLY A 294 -19.42 -3.10 14.76
N ASN A 295 -18.73 -4.18 14.41
CA ASN A 295 -17.91 -5.00 15.32
C ASN A 295 -16.41 -4.87 15.03
N GLU A 296 -15.99 -3.77 14.42
CA GLU A 296 -14.60 -3.51 14.03
C GLU A 296 -13.69 -3.43 15.27
N ASP A 297 -14.23 -2.84 16.35
CA ASP A 297 -13.65 -2.81 17.70
C ASP A 297 -13.61 -4.20 18.37
N LEU A 298 -14.21 -5.24 17.78
CA LEU A 298 -14.06 -6.63 18.24
C LEU A 298 -12.78 -7.26 17.75
N CYS A 299 -12.08 -6.75 16.74
CA CYS A 299 -10.79 -7.34 16.43
C CYS A 299 -9.74 -6.89 17.43
N LEU A 300 -9.68 -7.60 18.56
CA LEU A 300 -8.86 -7.17 19.68
C LEU A 300 -7.39 -7.23 19.32
N ARG A 301 -6.71 -6.14 19.65
CA ARG A 301 -5.26 -6.10 19.68
C ARG A 301 -4.76 -6.97 20.82
N ALA A 302 -3.65 -7.68 20.62
CA ALA A 302 -3.13 -8.57 21.65
C ALA A 302 -2.85 -7.80 22.95
N GLY A 303 -3.53 -8.20 24.03
CA GLY A 303 -3.39 -7.56 25.35
C GLY A 303 -4.47 -6.52 25.67
N GLU A 304 -5.36 -6.20 24.74
CA GLU A 304 -6.60 -5.47 25.03
C GLU A 304 -7.65 -6.41 25.64
N THR A 305 -8.42 -5.90 26.61
CA THR A 305 -9.54 -6.66 27.18
C THR A 305 -10.79 -6.43 26.36
N ALA A 306 -11.43 -7.52 25.91
CA ALA A 306 -12.76 -7.47 25.31
C ALA A 306 -13.73 -6.65 26.16
N ASP A 307 -14.65 -5.94 25.51
CA ASP A 307 -15.82 -5.42 26.20
C ASP A 307 -16.53 -6.59 26.91
N PRO A 308 -16.74 -6.51 28.24
CA PRO A 308 -17.43 -7.56 29.00
C PRO A 308 -18.82 -7.91 28.45
N GLU A 309 -19.47 -7.00 27.73
CA GLU A 309 -20.77 -7.20 27.09
C GLU A 309 -20.70 -8.03 25.80
N LEU A 310 -19.51 -8.17 25.19
CA LEU A 310 -19.29 -8.79 23.88
C LEU A 310 -18.79 -10.24 23.95
N GLY A 311 -18.45 -10.74 25.14
CA GLY A 311 -18.04 -12.14 25.37
C GLY A 311 -16.54 -12.38 25.16
N GLU A 312 -16.16 -13.64 24.89
CA GLU A 312 -14.77 -13.98 24.53
C GLU A 312 -14.55 -13.63 23.07
N VAL A 313 -13.59 -12.74 22.83
CA VAL A 313 -13.29 -12.21 21.50
C VAL A 313 -11.82 -12.55 21.21
N PRO A 314 -11.51 -13.18 20.06
CA PRO A 314 -10.15 -13.60 19.75
C PRO A 314 -9.24 -12.39 19.48
N ASN A 315 -7.96 -12.53 19.83
CA ASN A 315 -6.95 -11.60 19.34
C ASN A 315 -6.79 -11.84 17.83
N CYS A 316 -7.05 -10.83 17.01
CA CYS A 316 -6.89 -10.91 15.56
C CYS A 316 -6.17 -9.71 14.96
N ASP A 317 -5.78 -8.73 15.78
CA ASP A 317 -5.01 -7.56 15.33
C ASP A 317 -3.63 -7.57 15.98
N PHE A 318 -2.62 -7.88 15.17
CA PHE A 318 -1.21 -7.87 15.56
C PHE A 318 -0.44 -6.79 14.81
N ARG A 319 -1.08 -5.68 14.45
CA ARG A 319 -0.37 -4.61 13.76
C ARG A 319 0.54 -3.83 14.73
N ASP A 320 1.58 -3.19 14.19
CA ASP A 320 2.45 -2.25 14.91
C ASP A 320 1.69 -0.98 15.33
N ILE A 321 0.67 -0.63 14.57
CA ILE A 321 -0.26 0.45 14.92
C ILE A 321 -1.07 0.01 16.15
N PRO A 322 -1.55 0.92 17.01
CA PRO A 322 -1.26 2.33 16.94
C PRO A 322 0.20 2.61 17.31
N VAL A 323 0.88 3.42 16.52
CA VAL A 323 2.25 3.82 16.84
C VAL A 323 2.15 5.03 17.77
N THR A 324 2.66 4.88 18.99
CA THR A 324 2.80 6.01 19.91
C THR A 324 4.01 6.82 19.50
N ALA A 325 3.80 8.05 19.05
CA ALA A 325 4.88 8.91 18.56
C ALA A 325 5.15 10.09 19.49
N SER A 326 6.42 10.40 19.71
CA SER A 326 6.88 11.64 20.34
C SER A 326 7.41 12.57 19.26
N ILE A 327 6.92 13.82 19.22
CA ILE A 327 7.38 14.82 18.27
C ILE A 327 8.13 15.91 19.02
N THR A 328 9.39 16.13 18.66
CA THR A 328 10.16 17.29 19.11
C THR A 328 10.15 18.35 18.01
N VAL A 329 9.64 19.54 18.33
CA VAL A 329 9.46 20.65 17.39
C VAL A 329 10.46 21.75 17.69
N TYR A 330 11.18 22.17 16.66
CA TYR A 330 12.17 23.22 16.71
C TYR A 330 11.77 24.37 15.79
N ASP A 331 12.13 25.59 16.16
CA ASP A 331 12.15 26.73 15.24
C ASP A 331 13.49 26.79 14.47
N ARG A 332 13.70 27.85 13.69
CA ARG A 332 14.96 28.03 12.94
C ARG A 332 16.13 28.46 13.84
N GLU A 333 15.83 29.01 15.01
CA GLU A 333 16.79 29.53 15.98
C GLU A 333 17.09 28.53 17.11
N GLU A 334 16.86 27.23 16.84
CA GLU A 334 17.16 26.08 17.71
C GLU A 334 16.34 26.03 19.00
N GLN A 335 15.25 26.80 19.08
CA GLN A 335 14.36 26.82 20.24
C GLN A 335 13.33 25.71 20.14
N GLU A 336 13.13 25.02 21.27
CA GLU A 336 12.07 24.04 21.45
C GLU A 336 10.83 24.67 22.10
N VAL A 337 9.75 23.89 22.19
CA VAL A 337 8.58 24.25 23.00
C VAL A 337 9.00 24.41 24.46
N THR A 338 8.96 25.65 24.96
CA THR A 338 9.22 25.93 26.37
C THR A 338 8.02 25.48 27.20
N VAL A 339 8.18 24.40 27.97
CA VAL A 339 7.27 24.11 29.08
C VAL A 339 7.65 25.09 30.20
N GLU A 340 6.73 25.98 30.60
CA GLU A 340 6.97 26.87 31.75
C GLU A 340 7.47 26.02 32.93
N GLU A 341 8.71 26.28 33.35
CA GLU A 341 9.32 25.62 34.49
C GLU A 341 8.47 25.98 35.71
N GLY A 342 7.66 25.03 36.20
CA GLY A 342 6.99 25.19 37.47
C GLY A 342 8.03 25.59 38.52
N GLU A 343 7.70 26.59 39.34
CA GLU A 343 8.57 27.13 40.39
C GLU A 343 9.32 26.04 41.15
N LEU A 344 10.48 26.37 41.74
CA LEU A 344 11.28 25.50 42.62
C LEU A 344 10.40 24.58 43.49
N VAL A 345 10.24 23.33 43.04
CA VAL A 345 9.41 22.33 43.69
C VAL A 345 10.29 21.43 44.56
N VAL A 346 9.83 21.18 45.80
CA VAL A 346 10.51 20.29 46.74
C VAL A 346 10.35 18.85 46.27
N SER A 347 11.45 18.10 46.22
CA SER A 347 11.47 16.73 45.73
C SER A 347 10.43 15.82 46.43
N PRO A 348 9.74 14.93 45.69
CA PRO A 348 9.89 14.65 44.25
C PRO A 348 8.94 15.48 43.36
N SER A 349 9.48 15.94 42.22
CA SER A 349 8.74 16.67 41.18
C SER A 349 8.51 15.76 39.96
N PRO A 350 7.35 15.81 39.30
CA PRO A 350 7.09 14.99 38.11
C PRO A 350 8.01 15.38 36.94
N PRO A 351 8.46 14.42 36.12
CA PRO A 351 9.25 14.72 34.92
C PRO A 351 8.44 15.52 33.89
N VAL A 352 9.15 16.31 33.07
CA VAL A 352 8.58 17.00 31.90
C VAL A 352 7.96 15.97 30.96
N ILE A 353 6.65 16.12 30.69
CA ILE A 353 5.92 15.22 29.81
C ILE A 353 6.12 15.73 28.38
N THR A 354 6.82 14.96 27.54
CA THR A 354 6.79 15.20 26.10
C THR A 354 5.41 14.81 25.58
N PRO A 355 4.69 15.69 24.86
CA PRO A 355 3.40 15.34 24.28
C PRO A 355 3.58 14.17 23.31
N LYS A 356 2.76 13.14 23.51
CA LYS A 356 2.70 11.96 22.65
C LYS A 356 1.44 12.06 21.79
N ILE A 357 1.58 11.68 20.53
CA ILE A 357 0.45 11.49 19.62
C ILE A 357 0.30 10.01 19.31
N THR A 358 -0.90 9.65 18.87
CA THR A 358 -1.23 8.30 18.42
C THR A 358 -1.39 8.30 16.91
N LEU A 359 -0.71 7.37 16.24
CA LEU A 359 -0.81 7.12 14.81
C LEU A 359 -1.56 5.79 14.63
N ASP A 360 -2.89 5.87 14.57
CA ASP A 360 -3.80 4.73 14.64
C ASP A 360 -3.99 4.00 13.32
N ASN A 361 -3.70 4.67 12.19
CA ASN A 361 -3.99 4.19 10.85
C ASN A 361 -2.71 3.70 10.15
N GLU A 362 -2.85 2.94 9.05
CA GLU A 362 -1.71 2.68 8.18
C GLU A 362 -1.21 3.95 7.49
N VAL A 363 -2.09 4.86 7.09
CA VAL A 363 -1.72 6.20 6.59
C VAL A 363 -2.20 7.27 7.56
N ASN A 364 -1.27 8.06 8.08
CA ASN A 364 -1.54 9.13 9.03
C ASN A 364 -1.13 10.47 8.45
N VAL A 365 -1.97 11.49 8.63
CA VAL A 365 -1.66 12.86 8.22
C VAL A 365 -1.51 13.75 9.44
N ILE A 366 -0.39 14.44 9.56
CA ILE A 366 -0.14 15.47 10.57
C ILE A 366 -0.17 16.82 9.86
N GLN A 367 -1.22 17.59 10.09
CA GLN A 367 -1.37 18.92 9.53
C GLN A 367 -0.72 19.96 10.45
N TRP A 368 0.13 20.79 9.86
CA TRP A 368 0.71 21.95 10.52
C TRP A 368 0.04 23.23 10.02
N GLY A 369 -0.33 24.09 10.96
CA GLY A 369 -1.01 25.34 10.65
C GLY A 369 -2.51 25.20 10.44
N GLY A 370 -3.12 26.31 10.00
CA GLY A 370 -4.58 26.45 9.95
C GLY A 370 -5.25 25.93 8.69
N ALA A 371 -4.50 25.67 7.62
CA ALA A 371 -5.04 25.22 6.34
C ALA A 371 -4.37 23.90 5.90
N PRO A 372 -5.14 22.89 5.46
CA PRO A 372 -4.58 21.64 4.96
C PRO A 372 -3.94 21.81 3.58
N VAL A 373 -2.91 21.02 3.29
CA VAL A 373 -2.29 20.90 1.96
C VAL A 373 -2.95 19.80 1.14
N LEU A 374 -3.27 18.68 1.78
CA LEU A 374 -3.81 17.47 1.13
C LEU A 374 -5.32 17.30 1.37
N ASN A 375 -5.88 18.07 2.30
CA ASN A 375 -7.29 18.00 2.71
C ASN A 375 -7.72 16.57 3.08
N ALA A 376 -6.89 15.91 3.90
CA ALA A 376 -7.18 14.58 4.43
C ALA A 376 -8.44 14.62 5.32
N PRO A 377 -9.37 13.66 5.21
CA PRO A 377 -10.58 13.62 6.03
C PRO A 377 -10.28 13.53 7.54
N VAL A 378 -9.20 12.84 7.88
CA VAL A 378 -8.69 12.69 9.25
C VAL A 378 -7.24 13.17 9.28
N ALA A 379 -6.95 14.13 10.15
CA ALA A 379 -5.60 14.64 10.35
C ALA A 379 -5.35 14.99 11.83
N ILE A 380 -4.14 14.73 12.28
CA ILE A 380 -3.64 15.17 13.58
C ILE A 380 -3.30 16.65 13.45
N THR A 381 -3.94 17.48 14.28
CA THR A 381 -3.80 18.94 14.26
C THR A 381 -3.47 19.46 15.66
N GLY A 382 -3.08 20.73 15.75
CA GLY A 382 -2.91 21.40 17.05
C GLY A 382 -1.67 20.97 17.84
N LEU A 383 -0.62 20.51 17.16
CA LEU A 383 0.67 20.28 17.79
C LEU A 383 1.25 21.59 18.34
N ASP A 384 1.84 21.53 19.54
CA ASP A 384 2.55 22.65 20.14
C ASP A 384 3.79 23.00 19.31
N VAL A 385 4.05 24.31 19.18
CA VAL A 385 5.21 24.85 18.49
C VAL A 385 5.96 25.85 19.38
N PRO A 386 7.26 26.10 19.16
CA PRO A 386 8.00 27.09 19.93
C PRO A 386 7.32 28.47 19.92
N ALA A 387 7.38 29.17 21.06
CA ALA A 387 6.63 30.40 21.25
C ALA A 387 7.00 31.47 20.21
N GLY A 388 6.02 31.91 19.42
CA GLY A 388 6.23 32.90 18.36
C GLY A 388 6.82 32.34 17.05
N ALA A 389 7.09 31.04 16.98
CA ALA A 389 7.49 30.37 15.75
C ALA A 389 6.28 30.08 14.84
N SER A 390 6.48 30.21 13.54
CA SER A 390 5.48 29.82 12.51
C SER A 390 6.07 28.87 11.46
N PHE A 391 7.31 28.45 11.67
CA PHE A 391 8.05 27.52 10.84
C PHE A 391 9.28 27.00 11.58
N GLY A 392 9.77 25.86 11.14
CA GLY A 392 10.99 25.24 11.65
C GLY A 392 11.11 23.81 11.16
N TRP A 393 11.66 22.93 12.00
CA TRP A 393 11.76 21.51 11.70
C TRP A 393 11.30 20.68 12.90
N ALA A 394 10.84 19.47 12.64
CA ALA A 394 10.40 18.56 13.68
C ALA A 394 11.06 17.19 13.51
N SER A 395 11.07 16.46 14.62
CA SER A 395 11.60 15.10 14.71
C SER A 395 10.54 14.22 15.35
N LEU A 396 10.08 13.21 14.62
CA LEU A 396 9.13 12.21 15.08
C LEU A 396 9.87 10.92 15.40
N VAL A 397 9.67 10.41 16.62
CA VAL A 397 10.14 9.08 17.05
C VAL A 397 8.93 8.25 17.43
N GLY A 398 8.71 7.16 16.69
CA GLY A 398 7.60 6.24 16.90
C GLY A 398 8.00 5.06 17.78
N SER A 399 7.06 4.57 18.58
CA SER A 399 7.15 3.31 19.31
C SER A 399 5.92 2.47 18.95
N PRO A 400 6.10 1.36 18.22
CA PRO A 400 5.03 0.42 17.92
C PRO A 400 4.30 -0.09 19.17
N SER A 401 3.06 -0.53 18.98
CA SER A 401 2.32 -1.27 20.00
C SER A 401 3.10 -2.50 20.44
N ALA A 402 3.22 -2.73 21.75
CA ALA A 402 4.01 -3.82 22.29
C ALA A 402 3.29 -5.18 22.15
N ASN A 403 4.05 -6.26 21.94
CA ASN A 403 3.57 -7.64 21.89
C ASN A 403 2.64 -7.98 20.69
N ASN A 404 2.67 -7.17 19.64
CA ASN A 404 1.93 -7.39 18.40
C ASN A 404 2.83 -7.97 17.29
N ASP A 405 3.96 -8.59 17.60
CA ASP A 405 4.95 -9.00 16.60
C ASP A 405 4.59 -10.33 15.90
N ARG A 406 3.48 -10.36 15.14
CA ARG A 406 3.01 -11.59 14.47
C ARG A 406 2.74 -11.39 13.00
N LEU A 407 3.12 -12.38 12.20
CA LEU A 407 2.65 -12.52 10.83
C LEU A 407 1.57 -13.57 10.77
N CYS A 408 0.53 -13.23 10.04
CA CYS A 408 -0.60 -14.10 9.78
C CYS A 408 -0.53 -14.59 8.34
N ASP A 409 -0.62 -15.90 8.16
CA ASP A 409 -0.64 -16.52 6.83
C ASP A 409 -1.41 -17.84 6.85
N TRP A 410 -1.70 -18.36 5.66
CA TRP A 410 -2.39 -19.64 5.52
C TRP A 410 -1.49 -20.82 5.92
N ASP A 411 -1.98 -21.67 6.81
CA ASP A 411 -1.41 -23.00 7.03
C ASP A 411 -2.03 -23.99 6.04
N LEU A 412 -1.30 -24.27 4.96
CA LEU A 412 -1.73 -25.22 3.93
C LEU A 412 -1.92 -26.64 4.46
N ALA A 413 -1.22 -27.04 5.53
CA ALA A 413 -1.39 -28.35 6.13
C ALA A 413 -2.69 -28.42 6.94
N ALA A 414 -3.04 -27.35 7.66
CA ALA A 414 -4.32 -27.23 8.33
C ALA A 414 -5.49 -27.15 7.33
N LEU A 415 -5.33 -26.40 6.24
CA LEU A 415 -6.30 -26.36 5.15
C LEU A 415 -6.56 -27.75 4.55
N ALA A 416 -5.50 -28.50 4.22
CA ALA A 416 -5.64 -29.86 3.69
C ALA A 416 -6.36 -30.79 4.67
N GLN A 417 -6.17 -30.60 5.98
CA GLN A 417 -6.91 -31.36 7.00
C GLN A 417 -8.40 -31.01 7.03
N LEU A 418 -8.76 -29.73 6.84
CA LEU A 418 -10.17 -29.31 6.77
C LEU A 418 -10.88 -29.79 5.49
N GLU A 419 -10.14 -29.98 4.39
CA GLU A 419 -10.67 -30.60 3.17
C GLU A 419 -11.03 -32.08 3.40
N ASP A 420 -10.20 -32.81 4.14
CA ASP A 420 -10.41 -34.23 4.47
C ASP A 420 -11.43 -34.43 5.61
N ASP A 421 -11.41 -33.55 6.62
CA ASP A 421 -12.28 -33.57 7.80
C ASP A 421 -12.73 -32.12 8.14
N PRO A 422 -13.92 -31.70 7.67
CA PRO A 422 -14.46 -30.36 7.96
C PRO A 422 -14.74 -30.10 9.45
N GLU A 423 -14.74 -31.13 10.31
CA GLU A 423 -14.89 -31.01 11.76
C GLU A 423 -13.54 -30.98 12.50
N ALA A 424 -12.41 -31.02 11.77
CA ALA A 424 -11.08 -30.95 12.37
C ALA A 424 -10.90 -29.62 13.13
N ASN A 425 -10.42 -29.72 14.36
CA ASN A 425 -10.13 -28.56 15.20
C ASN A 425 -8.73 -27.99 14.87
N VAL A 426 -8.59 -27.45 13.67
CA VAL A 426 -7.38 -26.78 13.17
C VAL A 426 -7.73 -25.41 12.61
N ASP A 427 -6.81 -24.46 12.75
CA ASP A 427 -6.94 -23.12 12.22
C ASP A 427 -6.18 -23.03 10.89
N PRO A 428 -6.87 -22.79 9.75
CA PRO A 428 -6.20 -22.67 8.46
C PRO A 428 -5.47 -21.34 8.29
N TYR A 429 -5.65 -20.38 9.20
CA TYR A 429 -5.03 -19.07 9.13
C TYR A 429 -4.31 -18.75 10.44
N VAL A 430 -2.99 -18.87 10.44
CA VAL A 430 -2.21 -18.86 11.68
C VAL A 430 -1.41 -17.58 11.84
N CYS A 431 -1.56 -16.94 13.00
CA CYS A 431 -0.75 -15.79 13.41
C CYS A 431 0.35 -16.22 14.38
N VAL A 432 1.56 -16.39 13.85
CA VAL A 432 2.69 -16.91 14.62
C VAL A 432 3.54 -15.77 15.18
N GLU A 433 3.86 -15.86 16.48
CA GLU A 433 5.03 -15.16 17.02
C GLU A 433 6.27 -15.79 16.36
N ASP A 434 7.21 -14.97 15.90
CA ASP A 434 8.45 -15.45 15.28
C ASP A 434 9.18 -16.43 16.22
N PRO A 435 9.40 -17.68 15.77
CA PRO A 435 10.79 -18.07 15.51
C PRO A 435 10.92 -18.86 14.21
N ALA A 436 11.53 -18.25 13.19
CA ALA A 436 12.14 -18.76 11.95
C ALA A 436 12.16 -20.31 11.71
N PRO A 437 12.04 -20.80 10.45
CA PRO A 437 12.73 -20.21 9.30
C PRO A 437 11.98 -20.16 7.96
N VAL A 438 11.95 -18.96 7.38
CA VAL A 438 12.67 -18.71 6.11
C VAL A 438 13.52 -17.45 6.32
N GLY A 439 14.80 -17.64 6.68
CA GLY A 439 15.78 -16.56 6.88
C GLY A 439 15.88 -16.07 8.34
N ASP A 440 17.09 -15.76 8.78
CA ASP A 440 17.47 -15.28 10.13
C ASP A 440 16.95 -13.85 10.45
N VAL A 441 15.78 -13.44 9.95
CA VAL A 441 15.27 -12.07 10.15
C VAL A 441 14.34 -12.04 11.36
N VAL A 442 14.87 -11.54 12.46
CA VAL A 442 14.16 -11.31 13.73
C VAL A 442 13.20 -10.13 13.58
N PHE A 443 11.99 -10.24 14.14
CA PHE A 443 11.10 -9.09 14.26
C PHE A 443 11.81 -7.92 14.94
N THR A 444 12.02 -6.83 14.20
CA THR A 444 12.53 -5.59 14.80
C THR A 444 11.34 -4.88 15.45
N ASN A 445 11.49 -4.38 16.68
CA ASN A 445 10.49 -3.54 17.37
C ASN A 445 10.35 -2.15 16.69
N THR A 446 10.46 -2.07 15.38
CA THR A 446 10.39 -0.86 14.56
C THR A 446 9.46 -1.14 13.39
N ALA A 447 8.39 -0.36 13.27
CA ALA A 447 7.46 -0.46 12.16
C ALA A 447 8.13 0.02 10.85
N PRO A 448 7.82 -0.60 9.69
CA PRO A 448 8.22 -0.04 8.39
C PRO A 448 7.58 1.33 8.23
N ALA A 449 8.34 2.35 7.85
CA ALA A 449 7.78 3.69 7.65
C ALA A 449 8.26 4.31 6.33
N VAL A 450 7.29 4.80 5.56
CA VAL A 450 7.49 5.64 4.37
C VAL A 450 6.60 6.87 4.47
N GLY A 451 6.82 7.85 3.61
CA GLY A 451 6.02 9.08 3.65
C GLY A 451 6.78 10.29 3.15
N PHE A 452 6.13 11.44 3.26
CA PHE A 452 6.65 12.72 2.80
C PHE A 452 6.00 13.88 3.56
N VAL A 453 6.63 15.06 3.47
CA VAL A 453 5.95 16.32 3.75
C VAL A 453 5.42 16.91 2.45
N ALA A 454 4.12 17.17 2.39
CA ALA A 454 3.52 18.06 1.41
C ALA A 454 3.61 19.49 1.91
N TRP A 455 4.12 20.36 1.06
CA TRP A 455 4.36 21.75 1.37
C TRP A 455 3.75 22.61 0.27
N GLN A 456 3.02 23.65 0.63
CA GLN A 456 2.49 24.62 -0.33
C GLN A 456 2.74 26.06 0.11
N ARG A 457 2.95 26.92 -0.88
CA ARG A 457 2.86 28.37 -0.75
C ARG A 457 1.62 28.86 -1.46
N ASN A 458 0.78 29.56 -0.71
CA ASN A 458 -0.47 30.10 -1.21
C ASN A 458 -0.41 31.63 -1.24
N PHE A 459 -0.95 32.20 -2.31
CA PHE A 459 -1.15 33.63 -2.53
C PHE A 459 -2.64 33.84 -2.81
N GLY A 460 -3.44 34.10 -1.79
CA GLY A 460 -4.91 34.14 -1.91
C GLY A 460 -5.44 35.13 -2.95
N ALA A 461 -4.74 36.24 -3.16
CA ALA A 461 -5.08 37.24 -4.19
C ALA A 461 -4.56 36.91 -5.60
N ASN A 462 -3.70 35.89 -5.74
CA ASN A 462 -3.12 35.46 -7.01
C ASN A 462 -2.84 33.93 -7.02
N PRO A 463 -3.88 33.09 -7.14
CA PRO A 463 -3.73 31.63 -7.13
C PRO A 463 -2.77 31.08 -8.20
N ASP A 464 -2.60 31.79 -9.33
CA ASP A 464 -1.64 31.42 -10.39
C ASP A 464 -0.17 31.48 -9.94
N ALA A 465 0.11 32.12 -8.79
CA ALA A 465 1.43 32.14 -8.17
C ALA A 465 1.62 31.05 -7.11
N ASN A 466 0.62 30.21 -6.86
CA ASN A 466 0.74 29.10 -5.93
C ASN A 466 1.74 28.07 -6.45
N TYR A 467 2.49 27.47 -5.54
CA TYR A 467 3.36 26.34 -5.85
C TYR A 467 3.57 25.50 -4.61
N GLY A 468 3.86 24.23 -4.83
CA GLY A 468 4.15 23.29 -3.76
C GLY A 468 5.25 22.33 -4.15
N ARG A 469 5.62 21.50 -3.19
CA ARG A 469 6.53 20.38 -3.36
C ARG A 469 6.16 19.31 -2.36
N ILE A 470 6.51 18.07 -2.68
CA ILE A 470 6.62 17.00 -1.71
C ILE A 470 8.10 16.70 -1.49
N VAL A 471 8.45 16.32 -0.27
CA VAL A 471 9.82 15.95 0.10
C VAL A 471 9.75 14.74 1.01
N GLU A 472 10.43 13.66 0.63
CA GLU A 472 10.54 12.46 1.46
C GLU A 472 11.06 12.76 2.87
N HIS A 473 10.72 11.86 3.81
CA HIS A 473 11.25 11.98 5.15
C HIS A 473 12.74 11.70 5.23
N SER A 474 13.50 12.57 5.90
CA SER A 474 14.84 12.18 6.34
C SER A 474 14.69 11.18 7.49
N ARG A 475 15.29 9.99 7.33
CA ARG A 475 15.11 8.88 8.29
C ARG A 475 16.42 8.39 8.90
N SER A 476 16.36 7.96 10.15
CA SER A 476 17.43 7.18 10.80
C SER A 476 17.00 5.72 10.91
N GLN A 477 17.76 4.83 10.28
CA GLN A 477 17.53 3.38 10.44
C GLN A 477 18.04 2.93 11.81
N PRO A 478 17.37 1.96 12.46
CA PRO A 478 17.91 1.32 13.65
C PRO A 478 19.28 0.69 13.35
N ALA A 479 20.16 0.63 14.35
CA ALA A 479 21.43 -0.08 14.20
C ALA A 479 21.16 -1.57 14.03
N SER A 480 21.74 -2.19 12.99
CA SER A 480 21.65 -3.62 12.72
C SER A 480 22.49 -4.48 13.65
#